data_AF-A0A3D8M310-F1
#
_entry.id   AF-A0A3D8M310-F1
#
_cell.length_a   1.000
_cell.length_b   1.000
_cell.length_c   1.000
_cell.angle_alpha   90.00
_cell.angle_beta   90.00
_cell.angle_gamma   90.00
#
_symmetry.space_group_name_H-M   'P 1'
#
loop_
_entity.id
_entity.type
_entity.pdbx_description
1 polymer ?
#
loop_
_entity_poly.entity_id
_entity_poly.type
_entity_poly.pdbx_seq_one_letter_code
_entity_poly.pdbx_strand_id
1 'polypeptide(L)'
;MALKDIDNISLFTYFKQPSLALNKPEFPVIAFVLNGQVIAAIKVTMARAWHVENVTAKQGYGPTIYKVLMDLAGSKGIAPSFKYAKERQDYVVHKSRNIWHTFAKSEDVSTSFLDDKYEDQVLNNKFVSINPIKGITQAKRNLRNTIRSQYVNQMGFSQKLKSYLKPKQIDLKYRAFICDSHFNISRAAKTLLEESVKAHR
;
A
#
# COMPACT_ATOMS: atom_id res chain seq x y z
N MET A 1 7.08 -10.65 -16.32
CA MET A 1 5.69 -10.15 -16.20
C MET A 1 5.71 -8.64 -16.35
N ALA A 2 4.84 -8.08 -17.19
CA ALA A 2 4.78 -6.63 -17.40
C ALA A 2 4.11 -5.92 -16.20
N LEU A 3 4.48 -4.64 -16.00
CA LEU A 3 3.77 -3.75 -15.09
C LEU A 3 2.33 -3.57 -15.56
N LYS A 4 1.39 -3.59 -14.63
CA LYS A 4 -0.03 -3.38 -14.92
C LYS A 4 -0.38 -1.90 -14.82
N ASP A 5 -1.34 -1.49 -15.63
CA ASP A 5 -1.98 -0.18 -15.51
C ASP A 5 -2.74 -0.10 -14.16
N ILE A 6 -2.76 1.10 -13.59
CA ILE A 6 -3.41 1.43 -12.34
C ILE A 6 -4.53 2.49 -12.49
N ASP A 7 -4.87 2.91 -13.71
CA ASP A 7 -5.85 3.97 -13.93
C ASP A 7 -7.27 3.61 -13.47
N ASN A 8 -7.60 2.31 -13.45
CA ASN A 8 -8.90 1.79 -13.04
C ASN A 8 -8.92 1.18 -11.63
N ILE A 9 -7.82 1.27 -10.87
CA ILE A 9 -7.78 0.81 -9.49
C ILE A 9 -7.90 1.99 -8.52
N SER A 10 -8.32 1.69 -7.30
CA SER A 10 -8.26 2.63 -6.19
C SER A 10 -6.99 2.41 -5.38
N LEU A 11 -6.24 3.48 -5.11
CA LEU A 11 -5.00 3.42 -4.34
C LEU A 11 -5.21 3.93 -2.92
N PHE A 12 -5.06 3.04 -1.95
CA PHE A 12 -5.03 3.38 -0.53
C PHE A 12 -3.58 3.47 -0.04
N THR A 13 -3.27 4.53 0.71
CA THR A 13 -1.95 4.74 1.32
C THR A 13 -2.12 5.24 2.74
N TYR A 14 -1.44 4.61 3.68
CA TYR A 14 -1.38 5.07 5.06
C TYR A 14 0.05 4.96 5.56
N PHE A 15 0.63 6.10 6.00
CA PHE A 15 2.02 6.18 6.48
C PHE A 15 2.15 6.78 7.87
N LYS A 16 1.05 7.05 8.58
CA LYS A 16 1.14 7.61 9.93
C LYS A 16 1.44 6.48 10.92
N GLN A 17 2.35 6.71 11.87
CA GLN A 17 2.55 5.79 12.99
C GLN A 17 1.25 5.62 13.80
N PRO A 18 1.06 4.48 14.49
CA PRO A 18 -0.11 4.28 15.34
C PRO A 18 -0.14 5.36 16.43
N SER A 19 -1.05 6.33 16.29
CA SER A 19 -1.50 7.20 17.37
C SER A 19 -2.66 6.51 18.10
N LEU A 20 -2.86 6.80 19.39
CA LEU A 20 -3.90 6.28 20.30
C LEU A 20 -5.39 6.46 19.86
N ALA A 21 -5.69 6.78 18.61
CA ALA A 21 -7.06 6.92 18.12
C ALA A 21 -7.68 5.55 17.80
N LEU A 22 -8.93 5.32 18.25
CA LEU A 22 -9.61 4.01 18.26
C LEU A 22 -9.73 3.29 16.88
N ASN A 23 -9.72 3.99 15.75
CA ASN A 23 -9.98 3.40 14.42
C ASN A 23 -8.92 3.80 13.38
N LYS A 24 -7.64 3.50 13.63
CA LYS A 24 -6.55 3.76 12.66
C LYS A 24 -5.89 2.46 12.18
N PRO A 25 -5.38 2.45 10.93
CA PRO A 25 -4.52 1.37 10.46
C PRO A 25 -3.35 1.13 11.43
N GLU A 26 -3.09 -0.14 11.76
CA GLU A 26 -2.10 -0.54 12.76
C GLU A 26 -0.65 -0.30 12.31
N PHE A 27 -0.41 -0.30 10.99
CA PHE A 27 0.91 -0.18 10.40
C PHE A 27 0.87 0.61 9.08
N PRO A 28 2.01 1.17 8.64
CA PRO A 28 2.10 1.77 7.32
C PRO A 28 1.85 0.75 6.22
N VAL A 29 0.93 1.07 5.31
CA VAL A 29 0.45 0.15 4.27
C VAL A 29 0.09 0.90 3.01
N ILE A 30 0.38 0.28 1.87
CA ILE A 30 -0.18 0.65 0.57
C ILE A 30 -1.04 -0.51 0.10
N ALA A 31 -2.21 -0.23 -0.45
CA ALA A 31 -3.11 -1.24 -0.96
C ALA A 31 -3.79 -0.80 -2.27
N PHE A 32 -3.95 -1.76 -3.18
CA PHE A 32 -4.78 -1.64 -4.36
C PHE A 32 -6.16 -2.21 -4.08
N VAL A 33 -7.18 -1.42 -4.36
CA VAL A 33 -8.59 -1.79 -4.20
C VAL A 33 -9.24 -1.79 -5.57
N LEU A 34 -9.87 -2.90 -5.94
CA LEU A 34 -10.62 -3.06 -7.18
C LEU A 34 -11.99 -3.64 -6.83
N ASN A 35 -13.06 -2.98 -7.28
CA ASN A 35 -14.45 -3.39 -6.99
C ASN A 35 -14.72 -3.61 -5.49
N GLY A 36 -14.15 -2.76 -4.64
CA GLY A 36 -14.29 -2.84 -3.18
C GLY A 36 -13.43 -3.91 -2.49
N GLN A 37 -12.65 -4.69 -3.23
CA GLN A 37 -11.78 -5.73 -2.68
C GLN A 37 -10.30 -5.32 -2.73
N VAL A 38 -9.55 -5.63 -1.68
CA VAL A 38 -8.09 -5.45 -1.67
C VAL A 38 -7.45 -6.56 -2.52
N ILE A 39 -6.82 -6.18 -3.62
CA ILE A 39 -6.20 -7.12 -4.58
C ILE A 39 -4.68 -7.15 -4.46
N ALA A 40 -4.07 -6.12 -3.88
CA ALA A 40 -2.66 -6.12 -3.53
C ALA A 40 -2.44 -5.25 -2.30
N ALA A 41 -1.49 -5.62 -1.46
CA ALA A 41 -1.08 -4.87 -0.28
C ALA A 41 0.42 -5.02 -0.06
N ILE A 42 1.05 -3.96 0.47
CA ILE A 42 2.45 -3.95 0.88
C ILE A 42 2.56 -3.23 2.21
N LYS A 43 3.08 -3.92 3.22
CA LYS A 43 3.37 -3.40 4.55
C LYS A 43 4.80 -2.90 4.57
N VAL A 44 5.00 -1.70 5.11
CA VAL A 44 6.30 -1.05 5.14
C VAL A 44 6.64 -0.47 6.51
N THR A 45 7.93 -0.40 6.79
CA THR A 45 8.49 0.38 7.89
C THR A 45 9.39 1.47 7.32
N MET A 46 9.27 2.70 7.84
CA MET A 46 10.03 3.85 7.33
C MET A 46 11.21 4.13 8.26
N ALA A 47 12.42 3.89 7.77
CA ALA A 47 13.67 4.19 8.47
C ALA A 47 14.60 5.00 7.55
N ARG A 48 15.87 4.60 7.42
CA ARG A 48 16.82 5.18 6.45
C ARG A 48 16.32 4.99 5.00
N ALA A 49 15.75 3.82 4.72
CA ALA A 49 14.98 3.52 3.53
C ALA A 49 13.57 3.01 3.94
N TRP A 50 12.67 2.89 2.97
CA TRP A 50 11.38 2.23 3.21
C TRP A 50 11.55 0.73 3.10
N HIS A 51 11.42 0.06 4.23
CA HIS A 51 11.63 -1.36 4.40
C HIS A 51 10.34 -2.13 4.15
N VAL A 52 10.33 -3.01 3.15
CA VAL A 52 9.17 -3.86 2.83
C VAL A 52 9.17 -5.05 3.76
N GLU A 53 8.16 -5.15 4.63
CA GLU A 53 8.05 -6.25 5.59
C GLU A 53 7.27 -7.43 5.00
N ASN A 54 6.20 -7.13 4.27
CA ASN A 54 5.36 -8.15 3.64
C ASN A 54 4.67 -7.54 2.42
N VAL A 55 4.51 -8.34 1.38
CA VAL A 55 3.79 -7.98 0.16
C VAL A 55 2.93 -9.15 -0.25
N THR A 56 1.72 -8.86 -0.69
CA THR A 56 0.85 -9.87 -1.30
C THR A 56 0.07 -9.21 -2.42
N ALA A 57 0.07 -9.84 -3.58
CA ALA A 57 -0.65 -9.33 -4.74
C ALA A 57 -1.30 -10.48 -5.49
N LYS A 58 -2.54 -10.25 -5.91
CA LYS A 58 -3.30 -11.12 -6.80
C LYS A 58 -3.16 -10.63 -8.24
N GLN A 59 -3.51 -11.49 -9.20
CA GLN A 59 -3.65 -11.11 -10.61
C GLN A 59 -2.42 -10.42 -11.21
N GLY A 60 -1.20 -10.73 -10.76
CA GLY A 60 0.03 -10.15 -11.32
C GLY A 60 0.34 -8.69 -10.94
N TYR A 61 -0.35 -8.10 -9.96
CA TYR A 61 -0.05 -6.73 -9.51
C TYR A 61 1.22 -6.60 -8.65
N GLY A 62 1.95 -7.69 -8.39
CA GLY A 62 3.14 -7.73 -7.54
C GLY A 62 4.21 -6.69 -7.92
N PRO A 63 4.78 -6.74 -9.14
CA PRO A 63 5.76 -5.74 -9.57
C PRO A 63 5.21 -4.30 -9.55
N THR A 64 3.92 -4.15 -9.85
CA THR A 64 3.24 -2.84 -9.93
C THR A 64 3.12 -2.17 -8.57
N ILE A 65 2.76 -2.91 -7.51
CA ILE A 65 2.65 -2.34 -6.16
C ILE A 65 4.02 -1.96 -5.58
N TYR A 66 5.08 -2.66 -5.96
CA TYR A 66 6.46 -2.25 -5.64
C TYR A 66 6.85 -0.94 -6.33
N LYS A 67 6.54 -0.78 -7.62
CA LYS A 67 6.83 0.46 -8.35
C LYS A 67 6.07 1.65 -7.75
N VAL A 68 4.79 1.49 -7.44
CA VAL A 68 4.01 2.52 -6.74
C VAL A 68 4.62 2.88 -5.40
N LEU A 69 5.03 1.89 -4.59
CA LEU A 69 5.72 2.12 -3.33
C LEU A 69 7.01 2.94 -3.54
N MET A 70 7.80 2.59 -4.55
CA MET A 70 9.06 3.28 -4.86
C MET A 70 8.85 4.74 -5.25
N ASP A 71 7.84 5.02 -6.08
CA ASP A 71 7.49 6.40 -6.44
C ASP A 71 7.01 7.21 -5.24
N LEU A 72 6.32 6.56 -4.29
CA LEU A 72 5.90 7.20 -3.04
C LEU A 72 7.08 7.41 -2.07
N ALA A 73 8.06 6.52 -2.06
CA ALA A 73 9.26 6.62 -1.23
C ALA A 73 10.22 7.72 -1.73
N GLY A 74 10.23 7.99 -3.04
CA GLY A 74 11.07 9.01 -3.66
C GLY A 74 12.54 8.84 -3.31
N SER A 75 13.15 9.90 -2.75
CA SER A 75 14.58 9.91 -2.39
C SER A 75 14.97 8.98 -1.22
N LYS A 76 13.99 8.51 -0.45
CA LYS A 76 14.23 7.51 0.61
C LYS A 76 14.52 6.13 0.03
N GLY A 77 14.03 5.86 -1.18
CA GLY A 77 14.13 4.55 -1.81
C GLY A 77 13.46 3.45 -0.99
N ILE A 78 13.50 2.24 -1.53
CA ILE A 78 12.92 1.06 -0.89
C ILE A 78 13.98 -0.01 -0.70
N ALA A 79 13.88 -0.78 0.37
CA ALA A 79 14.69 -1.97 0.60
C ALA A 79 13.77 -3.13 0.99
N PRO A 80 14.04 -4.36 0.53
CA PRO A 80 13.44 -5.53 1.13
C PRO A 80 13.90 -5.61 2.59
N SER A 81 13.05 -6.07 3.50
CA SER A 81 13.43 -6.10 4.92
C SER A 81 12.86 -7.30 5.66
N PHE A 82 13.48 -7.61 6.79
CA PHE A 82 12.93 -8.50 7.81
C PHE A 82 13.08 -7.89 9.21
N LYS A 83 12.11 -8.20 10.10
CA LYS A 83 12.25 -8.13 11.56
C LYS A 83 11.47 -9.27 12.23
N TYR A 84 12.17 -10.16 12.94
CA TYR A 84 11.99 -10.37 14.38
C TYR A 84 13.14 -11.17 15.07
N ALA A 85 13.89 -10.43 15.89
CA ALA A 85 14.58 -10.68 17.15
C ALA A 85 15.21 -12.03 17.60
N LYS A 86 14.97 -13.22 17.05
CA LYS A 86 15.46 -14.46 17.72
C LYS A 86 16.03 -15.60 16.88
N GLU A 87 15.77 -15.70 15.57
CA GLU A 87 16.20 -16.88 14.80
C GLU A 87 16.98 -16.48 13.54
N ARG A 88 18.21 -16.98 13.42
CA ARG A 88 19.17 -16.74 12.32
C ARG A 88 18.77 -17.52 11.07
N GLN A 89 17.71 -17.14 10.38
CA GLN A 89 17.48 -17.55 8.99
C GLN A 89 16.93 -16.37 8.17
N ASP A 90 17.84 -15.72 7.46
CA ASP A 90 17.64 -14.49 6.71
C ASP A 90 16.99 -14.76 5.35
N TYR A 91 15.68 -14.62 5.18
CA TYR A 91 15.14 -14.72 3.83
C TYR A 91 14.02 -13.72 3.56
N VAL A 92 14.22 -12.91 2.51
CA VAL A 92 13.10 -12.41 1.70
C VAL A 92 12.14 -13.58 1.52
N VAL A 93 10.91 -13.46 2.04
CA VAL A 93 9.91 -14.54 1.96
C VAL A 93 9.94 -15.12 0.56
N HIS A 94 10.08 -16.44 0.42
CA HIS A 94 10.39 -17.09 -0.87
C HIS A 94 9.45 -16.62 -1.99
N LYS A 95 8.18 -16.38 -1.67
CA LYS A 95 7.16 -15.84 -2.58
C LYS A 95 7.43 -14.41 -3.06
N SER A 96 7.94 -13.56 -2.18
CA SER A 96 8.30 -12.17 -2.48
C SER A 96 9.60 -12.08 -3.24
N ARG A 97 10.50 -13.07 -3.11
CA ARG A 97 11.80 -13.10 -3.77
C ARG A 97 11.69 -13.02 -5.30
N ASN A 98 10.77 -13.77 -5.92
CA ASN A 98 10.60 -13.74 -7.37
C ASN A 98 10.02 -12.40 -7.86
N ILE A 99 9.03 -11.86 -7.14
CA ILE A 99 8.44 -10.55 -7.44
C ILE A 99 9.51 -9.46 -7.32
N TRP A 100 10.32 -9.56 -6.27
CA TRP A 100 11.42 -8.65 -5.99
C TRP A 100 12.55 -8.71 -7.02
N HIS A 101 13.05 -9.91 -7.36
CA HIS A 101 14.09 -10.04 -8.38
C HIS A 101 13.61 -9.52 -9.74
N THR A 102 12.34 -9.77 -10.09
CA THR A 102 11.75 -9.23 -11.32
C THR A 102 11.73 -7.70 -11.28
N PHE A 103 11.35 -7.13 -10.14
CA PHE A 103 11.33 -5.68 -9.94
C PHE A 103 12.75 -5.07 -9.96
N ALA A 104 13.71 -5.64 -9.23
CA ALA A 104 15.08 -5.12 -9.12
C ALA A 104 15.85 -5.14 -10.45
N LYS A 105 15.45 -5.99 -11.39
CA LYS A 105 16.02 -6.06 -12.76
C LYS A 105 15.32 -5.14 -13.76
N SER A 106 14.29 -4.41 -13.35
CA SER A 106 13.56 -3.48 -14.23
C SER A 106 14.46 -2.30 -14.61
N GLU A 107 14.48 -1.94 -15.89
CA GLU A 107 15.29 -0.83 -16.42
C GLU A 107 14.97 0.52 -15.77
N ASP A 108 13.74 0.67 -15.27
CA ASP A 108 13.26 1.86 -14.55
C ASP A 108 13.73 1.96 -13.09
N VAL A 109 14.59 1.06 -12.62
CA VAL A 109 15.02 0.98 -11.23
C VAL A 109 16.52 1.26 -11.12
N SER A 110 16.86 2.30 -10.37
CA SER A 110 18.23 2.61 -9.97
C SER A 110 18.54 1.97 -8.62
N THR A 111 19.77 1.49 -8.45
CA THR A 111 20.23 0.85 -7.21
C THR A 111 21.36 1.67 -6.60
N SER A 112 21.32 1.83 -5.28
CA SER A 112 22.41 2.46 -4.51
C SER A 112 22.61 1.75 -3.19
N PHE A 113 23.85 1.73 -2.71
CA PHE A 113 24.22 0.97 -1.53
C PHE A 113 23.66 1.59 -0.23
N LEU A 114 23.23 0.71 0.67
CA LEU A 114 22.96 1.00 2.07
C LEU A 114 24.15 0.50 2.88
N ASP A 115 24.64 1.33 3.81
CA ASP A 115 25.73 0.96 4.73
C ASP A 115 25.20 0.04 5.85
N ASP A 116 24.67 -1.11 5.43
CA ASP A 116 24.21 -2.21 6.25
C ASP A 116 25.09 -3.44 5.95
N LYS A 117 25.13 -4.42 6.87
CA LYS A 117 26.01 -5.59 6.79
C LYS A 117 25.22 -6.90 6.72
N TYR A 118 24.19 -6.94 5.87
CA TYR A 118 23.46 -8.17 5.61
C TYR A 118 24.30 -9.14 4.78
N GLU A 119 24.15 -10.44 5.03
CA GLU A 119 24.79 -11.50 4.23
C GLU A 119 24.25 -11.49 2.79
N ASP A 120 22.94 -11.31 2.62
CA ASP A 120 22.33 -11.08 1.32
C ASP A 120 22.59 -9.64 0.85
N GLN A 121 23.49 -9.50 -0.13
CA GLN A 121 23.88 -8.21 -0.70
C GLN A 121 22.70 -7.38 -1.24
N VAL A 122 21.60 -8.02 -1.65
CA VAL A 122 20.42 -7.32 -2.14
C VAL A 122 19.75 -6.51 -1.02
N LEU A 123 19.85 -6.95 0.24
CA LEU A 123 19.35 -6.22 1.40
C LEU A 123 20.20 -4.98 1.73
N ASN A 124 21.46 -4.96 1.30
CA ASN A 124 22.37 -3.80 1.45
C ASN A 124 22.17 -2.77 0.33
N ASN A 125 21.02 -2.78 -0.35
CA ASN A 125 20.73 -1.86 -1.44
C ASN A 125 19.38 -1.20 -1.24
N LYS A 126 19.31 0.09 -1.58
CA LYS A 126 18.05 0.82 -1.78
C LYS A 126 17.79 1.01 -3.27
N PHE A 127 16.52 0.95 -3.62
CA PHE A 127 16.04 1.00 -5.00
C PHE A 127 15.21 2.26 -5.19
N VAL A 128 15.44 2.98 -6.29
CA VAL A 128 14.83 4.27 -6.60
C VAL A 128 14.25 4.26 -8.02
N SER A 129 13.09 4.88 -8.18
CA SER A 129 12.42 4.98 -9.48
C SER A 129 13.13 6.01 -10.34
N ILE A 130 13.54 5.60 -11.53
CA ILE A 130 14.04 6.52 -12.56
C ILE A 130 12.86 7.14 -13.30
N ASN A 131 11.83 6.32 -13.57
CA ASN A 131 10.63 6.71 -14.31
C ASN A 131 9.37 6.49 -13.45
N PRO A 132 8.74 7.58 -12.97
CA PRO A 132 7.52 7.50 -12.17
C PRO A 132 6.40 6.76 -12.89
N ILE A 133 5.65 5.94 -12.15
CA ILE A 133 4.43 5.31 -12.64
C ILE A 133 3.35 6.37 -12.87
N LYS A 134 2.74 6.32 -14.05
CA LYS A 134 1.58 7.15 -14.38
C LYS A 134 0.36 6.64 -13.59
N GLY A 135 -0.63 7.51 -13.39
CA GLY A 135 -1.92 7.09 -12.80
C GLY A 135 -2.04 7.13 -11.28
N ILE A 136 -0.97 7.34 -10.49
CA ILE A 136 -1.07 7.41 -8.99
C ILE A 136 -2.13 8.42 -8.53
N THR A 137 -2.13 9.62 -9.13
CA THR A 137 -3.08 10.68 -8.79
C THR A 137 -4.51 10.26 -9.11
N GLN A 138 -4.71 9.62 -10.26
CA GLN A 138 -6.02 9.12 -10.68
C GLN A 138 -6.48 7.98 -9.76
N ALA A 139 -5.61 7.02 -9.42
CA ALA A 139 -5.92 5.94 -8.51
C ALA A 139 -6.30 6.43 -7.09
N LYS A 140 -5.62 7.48 -6.59
CA LYS A 140 -6.01 8.15 -5.33
C LYS A 140 -7.36 8.88 -5.44
N ARG A 141 -7.70 9.40 -6.62
CA ARG A 141 -9.01 10.03 -6.89
C ARG A 141 -10.12 8.98 -6.98
N ASN A 142 -9.87 7.84 -7.61
CA ASN A 142 -10.79 6.71 -7.68
C ASN A 142 -11.21 6.24 -6.30
N LEU A 143 -10.26 6.15 -5.35
CA LEU A 143 -10.58 5.79 -3.97
C LEU A 143 -11.52 6.81 -3.31
N ARG A 144 -11.19 8.11 -3.43
CA ARG A 144 -12.03 9.19 -2.89
C ARG A 144 -13.44 9.18 -3.48
N ASN A 145 -13.55 8.97 -4.79
CA ASN A 145 -14.84 8.90 -5.48
C ASN A 145 -15.64 7.68 -5.05
N THR A 146 -14.99 6.53 -4.89
CA THR A 146 -15.63 5.29 -4.40
C THR A 146 -16.20 5.49 -3.00
N ILE A 147 -15.39 6.00 -2.06
CA ILE A 147 -15.83 6.26 -0.67
C ILE A 147 -16.98 7.27 -0.67
N ARG A 148 -16.89 8.34 -1.46
CA ARG A 148 -17.96 9.34 -1.59
C ARG A 148 -19.25 8.73 -2.13
N SER A 149 -19.15 7.93 -3.19
CA SER A 149 -20.30 7.25 -3.79
C SER A 149 -20.99 6.31 -2.80
N GLN A 150 -20.21 5.50 -2.07
CA GLN A 150 -20.71 4.62 -1.02
C GLN A 150 -21.44 5.40 0.07
N TYR A 151 -20.87 6.51 0.54
CA TYR A 151 -21.49 7.36 1.55
C TYR A 151 -22.82 7.97 1.07
N VAL A 152 -22.83 8.52 -0.15
CA VAL A 152 -24.04 9.11 -0.74
C VAL A 152 -25.12 8.04 -0.95
N ASN A 153 -24.73 6.82 -1.33
CA ASN A 153 -25.68 5.71 -1.52
C ASN A 153 -26.33 5.24 -0.21
N GLN A 154 -25.69 5.47 0.94
CA GLN A 154 -26.27 5.20 2.27
C GLN A 154 -27.22 6.30 2.75
N MET A 155 -27.28 7.45 2.08
CA MET A 155 -28.19 8.54 2.45
C MET A 155 -29.60 8.35 1.86
N GLY A 156 -30.61 8.69 2.66
CA GLY A 156 -31.96 8.89 2.15
C GLY A 156 -32.07 10.09 1.19
N PHE A 157 -33.13 10.14 0.38
CA PHE A 157 -33.36 11.19 -0.62
C PHE A 157 -33.30 12.61 -0.05
N SER A 158 -33.92 12.85 1.11
CA SER A 158 -33.92 14.15 1.79
C SER A 158 -32.54 14.58 2.29
N GLN A 159 -31.68 13.62 2.65
CA GLN A 159 -30.31 13.87 3.08
C GLN A 159 -29.40 14.17 1.87
N LYS A 160 -29.61 13.47 0.74
CA LYS A 160 -28.93 13.77 -0.53
C LYS A 160 -29.22 15.22 -0.96
N LEU A 161 -30.47 15.65 -0.95
CA LEU A 161 -30.86 17.04 -1.26
C LEU A 161 -30.21 18.05 -0.29
N LYS A 162 -30.24 17.78 1.02
CA LYS A 162 -29.56 18.62 2.02
C LYS A 162 -28.05 18.71 1.79
N SER A 163 -27.43 17.69 1.18
CA SER A 163 -25.99 17.71 0.85
C SER A 163 -25.59 18.70 -0.24
N TYR A 164 -26.50 18.99 -1.16
CA TYR A 164 -26.30 20.04 -2.15
C TYR A 164 -26.51 21.44 -1.55
N LEU A 165 -27.35 21.56 -0.52
CA LEU A 165 -27.78 22.84 0.03
C LEU A 165 -27.02 23.31 1.30
N LYS A 166 -26.50 22.40 2.14
CA LYS A 166 -25.81 22.72 3.40
C LYS A 166 -24.55 21.84 3.61
N PRO A 167 -23.43 22.15 2.94
CA PRO A 167 -22.25 21.28 2.93
C PRO A 167 -21.53 21.12 4.29
N LYS A 168 -21.63 22.10 5.21
CA LYS A 168 -20.86 22.11 6.48
C LYS A 168 -21.27 21.04 7.50
N GLN A 169 -22.54 20.67 7.64
CA GLN A 169 -22.99 19.67 8.64
C GLN A 169 -22.72 18.22 8.21
N ILE A 170 -22.62 17.97 6.91
CA ILE A 170 -22.27 16.65 6.36
C ILE A 170 -20.79 16.33 6.59
N ASP A 171 -19.97 17.34 6.82
CA ASP A 171 -18.54 17.21 6.98
C ASP A 171 -18.17 16.25 8.13
N LEU A 172 -18.85 16.31 9.29
CA LEU A 172 -18.54 15.42 10.43
C LEU A 172 -18.91 13.96 10.17
N LYS A 173 -20.13 13.68 9.68
CA LYS A 173 -20.57 12.31 9.37
C LYS A 173 -19.77 11.71 8.21
N TYR A 174 -19.46 12.52 7.20
CA TYR A 174 -18.63 12.10 6.07
C TYR A 174 -17.19 11.82 6.51
N ARG A 175 -16.60 12.65 7.38
CA ARG A 175 -15.27 12.38 7.96
C ARG A 175 -15.24 11.07 8.74
N ALA A 176 -16.25 10.80 9.57
CA ALA A 176 -16.36 9.53 10.28
C ALA A 176 -16.43 8.35 9.30
N PHE A 177 -17.26 8.45 8.25
CA PHE A 177 -17.37 7.44 7.20
C PHE A 177 -16.05 7.19 6.46
N ILE A 178 -15.27 8.23 6.16
CA ILE A 178 -13.94 8.10 5.57
C ILE A 178 -13.01 7.32 6.51
N CYS A 179 -13.01 7.66 7.81
CA CYS A 179 -12.19 6.95 8.80
C CYS A 179 -12.54 5.46 8.85
N ASP A 180 -13.83 5.12 8.92
CA ASP A 180 -14.29 3.74 8.95
C ASP A 180 -13.94 2.99 7.65
N SER A 181 -14.11 3.66 6.49
CA SER A 181 -13.73 3.09 5.20
C SER A 181 -12.23 2.80 5.12
N HIS A 182 -11.39 3.74 5.55
CA HIS A 182 -9.93 3.55 5.61
C HIS A 182 -9.54 2.45 6.58
N PHE A 183 -10.19 2.35 7.73
CA PHE A 183 -9.98 1.29 8.71
C PHE A 183 -10.32 -0.09 8.13
N ASN A 184 -11.47 -0.22 7.47
CA ASN A 184 -11.91 -1.46 6.83
C ASN A 184 -10.95 -1.90 5.71
N ILE A 185 -10.48 -0.97 4.87
CA ILE A 185 -9.48 -1.26 3.83
C ILE A 185 -8.18 -1.75 4.47
N SER A 186 -7.71 -1.08 5.54
CA SER A 186 -6.51 -1.51 6.25
C SER A 186 -6.67 -2.90 6.86
N ARG A 187 -7.82 -3.22 7.45
CA ARG A 187 -8.09 -4.54 8.00
C ARG A 187 -8.07 -5.61 6.92
N ALA A 188 -8.71 -5.36 5.78
CA ALA A 188 -8.68 -6.27 4.64
C ALA A 188 -7.26 -6.45 4.07
N ALA A 189 -6.46 -5.38 4.02
CA ALA A 189 -5.05 -5.47 3.61
C ALA A 189 -4.23 -6.32 4.59
N LYS A 190 -4.44 -6.15 5.90
CA LYS A 190 -3.81 -7.00 6.94
C LYS A 190 -4.17 -8.47 6.74
N THR A 191 -5.47 -8.78 6.59
CA THR A 191 -5.92 -10.16 6.35
C THR A 191 -5.26 -10.77 5.12
N LEU A 192 -5.22 -10.03 3.99
CA LEU A 192 -4.56 -10.49 2.77
C LEU A 192 -3.06 -10.79 2.98
N LEU A 193 -2.36 -9.93 3.72
CA LEU A 193 -0.94 -10.10 4.05
C LEU A 193 -0.68 -11.27 5.01
N GLU A 194 -1.60 -11.55 5.94
CA GLU A 194 -1.46 -12.66 6.90
C GLU A 194 -1.79 -14.02 6.28
N GLU A 195 -2.81 -14.09 5.42
CA GLU A 195 -3.18 -15.31 4.69
C GLU A 195 -2.02 -15.84 3.84
N SER A 196 -1.27 -14.93 3.21
CA SER A 196 -0.12 -15.30 2.37
C SER A 196 1.03 -15.90 3.16
N VAL A 197 1.23 -15.45 4.40
CA VAL A 197 2.25 -16.00 5.31
C VAL A 197 1.82 -17.38 5.82
N LYS A 198 0.54 -17.54 6.19
CA LYS A 198 0.01 -18.83 6.69
C LYS A 198 0.05 -19.93 5.64
N ALA A 199 -0.25 -19.62 4.39
CA ALA A 199 -0.25 -20.63 3.32
C ALA A 199 1.15 -21.16 2.98
N HIS A 200 2.22 -20.57 3.53
CA HIS A 200 3.62 -20.84 3.15
C HIS A 200 4.48 -21.20 4.38
N ARG A 201 3.83 -21.47 5.52
CA ARG A 201 4.36 -22.21 6.66
C ARG A 201 3.87 -23.64 6.59
#